data_AF-A0A4Q0YU49-F1
#
_entry.id   AF-A0A4Q0YU49-F1
#
_cell.length_a   1.000
_cell.length_b   1.000
_cell.length_c   1.000
_cell.angle_alpha   90.00
_cell.angle_beta   90.00
_cell.angle_gamma   90.00
#
_symmetry.space_group_name_H-M   'P 1'
#
loop_
_entity.id
_entity.type
_entity.pdbx_description
1 polymer ?
#
loop_
_entity_poly.entity_id
_entity_poly.type
_entity_poly.pdbx_seq_one_letter_code
_entity_poly.pdbx_strand_id
1 'polypeptide(L)'
;MEKDSIQIKSLDKNLKLTDAKNLAWKLKMFLSTLSASPLPLQSVSIVNKENGYQTSLYFFESVVSLNPIERSYLCFCTGGYLFREGLWDTVLKNYFAKENFDQLWPNLYGIFTFEGSWQFDFMSHVILLDRYCSLIAEQTGFRLASWDTNELKEMLDEEVEKYSEGIYRDKRQCVNRIIKHVKAAKREPNFSQKYENAMKYVSSDIKKLIAFSEEDFDLMKTIRDQVSHGSEVKTKETSSISHELIRKDRLLVLLMYLVFDELGFTRQQFANCLSRCKQRFVQNARLEAKEIDRLTKNAEIMPLSAPINTKIYPSFRRNIVVLFDEKKQTYTIDEETSSLTQFPSVSFNRRGIDNVIDLATQNLEDQNYTSVEVIPNVYFSHDGVDHPVKMVIKVTY
;
A
#
# COMPACT_ATOMS: atom_id res chain seq x y z
N MET A 1 -18.71 33.75 4.96
CA MET A 1 -17.61 33.12 4.20
C MET A 1 -17.81 31.62 4.30
N GLU A 2 -17.84 31.00 3.13
CA GLU A 2 -18.26 29.63 2.89
C GLU A 2 -17.48 28.65 3.77
N LYS A 3 -18.20 27.80 4.51
CA LYS A 3 -17.61 26.52 4.94
C LYS A 3 -17.18 25.80 3.67
N ASP A 4 -15.99 25.19 3.67
CA ASP A 4 -15.51 24.34 2.58
C ASP A 4 -16.63 23.39 2.15
N SER A 5 -17.29 23.70 1.04
CA SER A 5 -18.47 22.99 0.58
C SER A 5 -18.23 22.47 -0.83
N ILE A 6 -18.56 21.20 -1.04
CA ILE A 6 -18.52 20.59 -2.37
C ILE A 6 -19.90 20.82 -2.99
N GLN A 7 -19.93 21.57 -4.09
CA GLN A 7 -21.15 21.79 -4.85
C GLN A 7 -21.20 20.83 -6.03
N ILE A 8 -22.31 20.08 -6.13
CA ILE A 8 -22.57 19.22 -7.28
C ILE A 8 -23.80 19.71 -8.00
N LYS A 9 -23.64 19.93 -9.29
CA LYS A 9 -24.68 20.40 -10.18
C LYS A 9 -25.00 19.32 -11.20
N SER A 10 -26.27 18.91 -11.24
CA SER A 10 -26.75 18.10 -12.37
C SER A 10 -26.96 19.03 -13.57
N LEU A 11 -26.43 18.64 -14.72
CA LEU A 11 -26.54 19.41 -15.96
C LEU A 11 -27.83 19.10 -16.74
N ASP A 12 -28.31 17.85 -16.63
CA ASP A 12 -29.32 17.31 -17.55
C ASP A 12 -30.64 16.93 -16.88
N LYS A 13 -30.70 16.90 -15.54
CA LYS A 13 -31.92 16.49 -14.81
C LYS A 13 -32.09 17.20 -13.48
N ASN A 14 -33.35 17.31 -13.06
CA ASN A 14 -33.68 17.65 -11.67
C ASN A 14 -33.32 16.48 -10.76
N LEU A 15 -32.53 16.75 -9.72
CA LEU A 15 -32.17 15.76 -8.71
C LEU A 15 -33.39 15.42 -7.85
N LYS A 16 -33.78 14.15 -7.81
CA LYS A 16 -34.77 13.67 -6.84
C LYS A 16 -34.13 13.53 -5.46
N LEU A 17 -34.95 13.47 -4.43
CA LEU A 17 -34.50 13.22 -3.06
C LEU A 17 -33.66 11.94 -2.94
N THR A 18 -34.04 10.89 -3.63
CA THR A 18 -33.29 9.61 -3.68
C THR A 18 -31.93 9.76 -4.34
N ASP A 19 -31.84 10.55 -5.42
CA ASP A 19 -30.57 10.83 -6.09
C ASP A 19 -29.63 11.59 -5.16
N ALA A 20 -30.14 12.60 -4.46
CA ALA A 20 -29.38 13.38 -3.49
C ALA A 20 -28.85 12.52 -2.34
N LYS A 21 -29.69 11.62 -1.78
CA LYS A 21 -29.27 10.68 -0.72
C LYS A 21 -28.17 9.74 -1.21
N ASN A 22 -28.35 9.11 -2.38
CA ASN A 22 -27.36 8.17 -2.93
C ASN A 22 -26.04 8.87 -3.25
N LEU A 23 -26.09 10.06 -3.84
CA LEU A 23 -24.89 10.83 -4.16
C LEU A 23 -24.16 11.28 -2.89
N ALA A 24 -24.89 11.74 -1.88
CA ALA A 24 -24.32 12.12 -0.60
C ALA A 24 -23.59 10.95 0.07
N TRP A 25 -24.21 9.77 0.07
CA TRP A 25 -23.58 8.54 0.56
C TRP A 25 -22.32 8.20 -0.24
N LYS A 26 -22.40 8.17 -1.57
CA LYS A 26 -21.23 7.90 -2.43
C LYS A 26 -20.08 8.87 -2.17
N LEU A 27 -20.34 10.16 -2.03
CA LEU A 27 -19.30 11.15 -1.71
C LEU A 27 -18.69 10.93 -0.32
N LYS A 28 -19.51 10.64 0.68
CA LYS A 28 -19.04 10.33 2.02
C LYS A 28 -18.06 9.16 1.98
N MET A 29 -18.44 8.08 1.31
CA MET A 29 -17.63 6.88 1.15
C MET A 29 -16.34 7.20 0.39
N PHE A 30 -16.45 7.90 -0.74
CA PHE A 30 -15.32 8.35 -1.54
C PHE A 30 -14.29 9.15 -0.74
N LEU A 31 -14.72 10.21 -0.05
CA LEU A 31 -13.84 11.07 0.73
C LEU A 31 -13.26 10.34 1.95
N SER A 32 -14.03 9.44 2.57
CA SER A 32 -13.55 8.60 3.67
C SER A 32 -12.49 7.61 3.21
N THR A 33 -12.65 7.02 2.03
CA THR A 33 -11.65 6.15 1.40
C THR A 33 -10.37 6.93 1.07
N LEU A 34 -10.48 8.11 0.44
CA LEU A 34 -9.32 8.94 0.13
C LEU A 34 -8.53 9.37 1.37
N SER A 35 -9.25 9.69 2.44
CA SER A 35 -8.62 10.14 3.69
C SER A 35 -8.24 9.00 4.63
N ALA A 36 -8.68 7.77 4.35
CA ALA A 36 -8.61 6.61 5.23
C ALA A 36 -9.11 6.91 6.66
N SER A 37 -10.24 7.61 6.74
CA SER A 37 -10.86 8.07 7.98
C SER A 37 -12.37 8.11 7.82
N PRO A 38 -13.17 7.77 8.85
CA PRO A 38 -14.62 7.76 8.73
C PRO A 38 -15.16 9.19 8.82
N LEU A 39 -15.39 9.83 7.68
CA LEU A 39 -15.89 11.21 7.65
C LEU A 39 -17.40 11.23 7.94
N PRO A 40 -17.86 11.98 8.97
CA PRO A 40 -19.28 12.08 9.26
C PRO A 40 -19.98 12.95 8.22
N LEU A 41 -21.20 12.56 7.83
CA LEU A 41 -22.07 13.39 7.02
C LEU A 41 -23.19 13.93 7.91
N GLN A 42 -23.19 15.24 8.18
CA GLN A 42 -24.23 15.85 9.05
C GLN A 42 -25.46 16.29 8.25
N SER A 43 -25.24 17.04 7.18
CA SER A 43 -26.33 17.55 6.35
C SER A 43 -25.91 17.80 4.91
N VAL A 44 -26.89 17.76 4.02
CA VAL A 44 -26.76 18.14 2.61
C VAL A 44 -27.83 19.16 2.29
N SER A 45 -27.42 20.27 1.67
CA SER A 45 -28.32 21.32 1.24
C SER A 45 -28.65 21.14 -0.24
N ILE A 46 -29.94 21.00 -0.55
CA ILE A 46 -30.46 20.97 -1.91
C ILE A 46 -30.94 22.38 -2.24
N VAL A 47 -30.34 22.99 -3.24
CA VAL A 47 -30.70 24.34 -3.70
C VAL A 47 -31.52 24.23 -4.98
N ASN A 48 -32.73 24.78 -4.96
CA ASN A 48 -33.52 24.95 -6.16
C ASN A 48 -32.96 26.12 -6.98
N LYS A 49 -32.58 25.85 -8.23
CA LYS A 49 -31.94 26.81 -9.12
C LYS A 49 -32.86 27.95 -9.54
N GLU A 50 -34.17 27.72 -9.62
CA GLU A 50 -35.13 28.68 -10.16
C GLU A 50 -35.50 29.77 -9.15
N ASN A 51 -35.64 29.41 -7.88
CA ASN A 51 -36.09 30.33 -6.82
C ASN A 51 -35.06 30.51 -5.69
N GLY A 52 -33.91 29.84 -5.75
CA GLY A 52 -32.86 29.90 -4.73
C GLY A 52 -33.23 29.22 -3.41
N TYR A 53 -34.40 28.57 -3.31
CA TYR A 53 -34.86 27.96 -2.08
C TYR A 53 -33.97 26.76 -1.70
N GLN A 54 -33.56 26.70 -0.43
CA GLN A 54 -32.68 25.67 0.09
C GLN A 54 -33.44 24.74 1.04
N THR A 55 -33.38 23.44 0.76
CA THR A 55 -33.89 22.39 1.64
C THR A 55 -32.72 21.56 2.17
N SER A 56 -32.62 21.42 3.49
CA SER A 56 -31.58 20.61 4.11
C SER A 56 -32.07 19.19 4.41
N LEU A 57 -31.24 18.21 4.05
CA LEU A 57 -31.34 16.83 4.50
C LEU A 57 -30.38 16.62 5.65
N TYR A 58 -30.87 16.06 6.75
CA TYR A 58 -30.04 15.72 7.91
C TYR A 58 -29.85 14.22 7.99
N PHE A 59 -28.64 13.80 8.33
CA PHE A 59 -28.26 12.40 8.49
C PHE A 59 -27.95 12.15 9.97
N PHE A 60 -28.62 11.15 10.54
CA PHE A 60 -28.34 10.70 11.91
C PHE A 60 -27.25 9.64 11.85
N GLU A 61 -26.06 10.00 12.29
CA GLU A 61 -24.91 9.10 12.35
C GLU A 61 -24.36 9.08 13.78
N SER A 62 -23.88 7.93 14.23
CA SER A 62 -23.06 7.83 15.44
C SER A 62 -21.72 8.49 15.15
N VAL A 63 -21.65 9.80 15.39
CA VAL A 63 -20.42 10.58 15.18
C VAL A 63 -19.44 10.21 16.29
N VAL A 64 -18.48 9.34 15.97
CA VAL A 64 -17.39 8.96 16.89
C VAL A 64 -16.51 10.17 17.21
N SER A 65 -16.30 11.05 16.22
CA SER A 65 -15.61 12.34 16.39
C SER A 65 -16.16 13.38 15.42
N LEU A 66 -16.40 14.59 15.92
CA LEU A 66 -16.81 15.74 15.11
C LEU A 66 -15.71 16.18 14.13
N ASN A 67 -14.44 15.93 14.48
CA ASN A 67 -13.26 16.25 13.68
C ASN A 67 -12.38 14.99 13.57
N PRO A 68 -12.73 14.03 12.71
CA PRO A 68 -11.99 12.77 12.59
C PRO A 68 -10.57 12.97 12.04
N ILE A 69 -10.30 14.13 11.42
CA ILE A 69 -9.00 14.52 10.90
C ILE A 69 -8.65 15.91 11.45
N GLU A 70 -7.88 15.94 12.53
CA GLU A 70 -7.47 17.21 13.16
C GLU A 70 -6.42 17.97 12.34
N ARG A 71 -5.59 17.24 11.58
CA ARG A 71 -4.44 17.78 10.87
C ARG A 71 -4.28 17.10 9.52
N SER A 72 -3.82 17.83 8.51
CA SER A 72 -3.71 17.35 7.13
C SER A 72 -2.81 16.12 6.97
N TYR A 73 -1.76 15.97 7.79
CA TYR A 73 -0.89 14.79 7.77
C TYR A 73 -1.57 13.52 8.32
N LEU A 74 -2.70 13.64 9.01
CA LEU A 74 -3.55 12.52 9.43
C LEU A 74 -4.57 12.13 8.36
N CYS A 75 -4.55 12.78 7.19
CA CYS A 75 -5.30 12.38 6.01
C CYS A 75 -4.36 11.59 5.10
N PHE A 76 -4.81 10.40 4.66
CA PHE A 76 -4.00 9.57 3.77
C PHE A 76 -3.69 10.27 2.44
N CYS A 77 -4.72 10.78 1.75
CA CYS A 77 -4.59 11.58 0.55
C CYS A 77 -5.30 12.93 0.71
N THR A 78 -4.51 14.00 0.83
CA THR A 78 -5.07 15.36 1.01
C THR A 78 -5.65 15.93 -0.29
N GLY A 79 -6.68 16.77 -0.18
CA GLY A 79 -7.22 17.51 -1.33
C GLY A 79 -6.16 18.36 -2.04
N GLY A 80 -5.26 18.99 -1.28
CA GLY A 80 -4.15 19.77 -1.86
C GLY A 80 -3.18 18.91 -2.69
N TYR A 81 -2.99 17.64 -2.32
CA TYR A 81 -2.25 16.69 -3.15
C TYR A 81 -3.00 16.41 -4.46
N LEU A 82 -4.29 16.09 -4.39
CA LEU A 82 -5.12 15.81 -5.57
C LEU A 82 -5.16 16.97 -6.56
N PHE A 83 -5.24 18.22 -6.08
CA PHE A 83 -5.20 19.41 -6.92
C PHE A 83 -3.85 19.59 -7.61
N ARG A 84 -2.74 19.50 -6.85
CA ARG A 84 -1.40 19.69 -7.42
C ARG A 84 -1.09 18.65 -8.49
N GLU A 85 -1.50 17.41 -8.30
CA GLU A 85 -1.26 16.31 -9.24
C GLU A 85 -2.33 16.21 -10.35
N GLY A 86 -3.36 17.07 -10.35
CA GLY A 86 -4.43 17.04 -11.35
C GLY A 86 -5.28 15.75 -11.32
N LEU A 87 -5.43 15.12 -10.16
CA LEU A 87 -6.00 13.78 -10.03
C LEU A 87 -7.52 13.73 -9.91
N TRP A 88 -8.18 14.84 -9.59
CA TRP A 88 -9.63 14.86 -9.31
C TRP A 88 -10.49 14.26 -10.43
N ASP A 89 -10.20 14.61 -11.68
CA ASP A 89 -10.95 14.10 -12.83
C ASP A 89 -10.85 12.58 -12.96
N THR A 90 -9.62 12.04 -12.98
CA THR A 90 -9.35 10.60 -13.06
C THR A 90 -10.00 9.84 -11.92
N VAL A 91 -9.81 10.33 -10.69
CA VAL A 91 -10.28 9.67 -9.47
C VAL A 91 -11.81 9.65 -9.41
N LEU A 92 -12.47 10.76 -9.74
CA LEU A 92 -13.94 10.82 -9.77
C LEU A 92 -14.51 9.93 -10.89
N LYS A 93 -13.94 9.99 -12.10
CA LYS A 93 -14.37 9.15 -13.22
C LYS A 93 -14.29 7.67 -12.86
N ASN A 94 -13.16 7.23 -12.30
CA ASN A 94 -12.95 5.84 -11.93
C ASN A 94 -13.87 5.41 -10.77
N TYR A 95 -14.04 6.26 -9.75
CA TYR A 95 -14.91 5.97 -8.61
C TYR A 95 -16.36 5.72 -9.03
N PHE A 96 -16.90 6.56 -9.91
CA PHE A 96 -18.29 6.43 -10.36
C PHE A 96 -18.50 5.42 -11.50
N ALA A 97 -17.44 4.99 -12.19
CA ALA A 97 -17.52 4.04 -13.30
C ALA A 97 -17.33 2.58 -12.89
N LYS A 98 -16.54 2.28 -11.86
CA LYS A 98 -16.20 0.90 -11.47
C LYS A 98 -17.19 0.35 -10.44
N GLU A 99 -17.76 -0.83 -10.72
CA GLU A 99 -18.74 -1.50 -9.86
C GLU A 99 -18.20 -1.85 -8.46
N ASN A 100 -16.89 -2.07 -8.32
CA ASN A 100 -16.25 -2.39 -7.05
C ASN A 100 -16.45 -1.29 -6.00
N PHE A 101 -16.61 -0.02 -6.40
CA PHE A 101 -16.90 1.07 -5.45
C PHE A 101 -18.32 1.04 -4.88
N ASP A 102 -19.23 0.30 -5.52
CA ASP A 102 -20.58 0.08 -5.03
C ASP A 102 -20.72 -1.27 -4.29
N GLN A 103 -19.94 -2.28 -4.66
CA GLN A 103 -20.10 -3.65 -4.13
C GLN A 103 -19.04 -4.08 -3.10
N LEU A 104 -17.80 -3.62 -3.24
CA LEU A 104 -16.65 -4.10 -2.47
C LEU A 104 -16.15 -3.04 -1.49
N TRP A 105 -15.73 -1.89 -2.01
CA TRP A 105 -15.07 -0.84 -1.24
C TRP A 105 -15.94 -0.16 -0.18
N PRO A 106 -17.29 -0.25 -0.18
CA PRO A 106 -18.06 0.19 0.97
C PRO A 106 -17.69 -0.51 2.28
N ASN A 107 -17.21 -1.75 2.22
CA ASN A 107 -16.76 -2.48 3.40
C ASN A 107 -15.45 -1.90 3.99
N LEU A 108 -14.63 -1.22 3.18
CA LEU A 108 -13.41 -0.55 3.65
C LEU A 108 -13.75 0.63 4.58
N TYR A 109 -14.83 1.36 4.31
CA TYR A 109 -15.34 2.36 5.24
C TYR A 109 -15.79 1.71 6.56
N GLY A 110 -16.45 0.55 6.48
CA GLY A 110 -16.85 -0.24 7.66
C GLY A 110 -15.66 -0.54 8.59
N ILE A 111 -14.50 -0.87 8.01
CA ILE A 111 -13.25 -1.07 8.75
C ILE A 111 -12.83 0.19 9.50
N PHE A 112 -12.92 1.38 8.89
CA PHE A 112 -12.56 2.64 9.55
C PHE A 112 -13.48 3.00 10.72
N THR A 113 -14.73 2.55 10.68
CA THR A 113 -15.73 2.77 11.73
C THR A 113 -15.79 1.64 12.77
N PHE A 114 -15.01 0.57 12.60
CA PHE A 114 -15.17 -0.62 13.43
C PHE A 114 -14.74 -0.35 14.87
N GLU A 115 -15.69 -0.52 15.79
CA GLU A 115 -15.46 -0.49 17.23
C GLU A 115 -15.78 -1.88 17.80
N GLY A 116 -14.75 -2.62 18.18
CA GLY A 116 -14.92 -3.98 18.67
C GLY A 116 -13.59 -4.61 19.09
N SER A 117 -13.58 -5.93 19.24
CA SER A 117 -12.35 -6.64 19.60
C SER A 117 -11.38 -6.69 18.41
N TRP A 118 -10.07 -6.71 18.70
CA TRP A 118 -9.04 -6.69 17.67
C TRP A 118 -9.11 -7.90 16.72
N GLN A 119 -9.63 -9.04 17.19
CA GLN A 119 -9.78 -10.25 16.37
C GLN A 119 -10.83 -10.07 15.27
N PHE A 120 -11.97 -9.46 15.60
CA PHE A 120 -13.02 -9.15 14.61
C PHE A 120 -12.59 -8.03 13.68
N ASP A 121 -11.85 -7.04 14.18
CA ASP A 121 -11.24 -6.00 13.34
C ASP A 121 -10.30 -6.64 12.31
N PHE A 122 -9.36 -7.48 12.77
CA PHE A 122 -8.45 -8.22 11.89
C PHE A 122 -9.20 -9.05 10.86
N MET A 123 -10.16 -9.88 11.31
CA MET A 123 -10.96 -10.72 10.43
C MET A 123 -11.66 -9.91 9.33
N SER A 124 -12.19 -8.73 9.65
CA SER A 124 -12.87 -7.86 8.68
C SER A 124 -11.96 -7.44 7.52
N HIS A 125 -10.67 -7.19 7.80
CA HIS A 125 -9.69 -6.89 6.77
C HIS A 125 -9.43 -8.11 5.87
N VAL A 126 -9.33 -9.30 6.47
CA VAL A 126 -9.08 -10.56 5.73
C VAL A 126 -10.27 -10.93 4.85
N ILE A 127 -11.50 -10.76 5.35
CA ILE A 127 -12.73 -10.99 4.58
C ILE A 127 -12.78 -10.05 3.37
N LEU A 128 -12.42 -8.77 3.56
CA LEU A 128 -12.38 -7.82 2.44
C LEU A 128 -11.35 -8.22 1.38
N LEU A 129 -10.16 -8.66 1.81
CA LEU A 129 -9.14 -9.17 0.90
C LEU A 129 -9.61 -10.44 0.15
N ASP A 130 -10.22 -11.41 0.84
CA ASP A 130 -10.76 -12.63 0.22
C ASP A 130 -11.85 -12.32 -0.81
N ARG A 131 -12.74 -11.35 -0.50
CA ARG A 131 -13.74 -10.90 -1.45
C ARG A 131 -13.10 -10.25 -2.68
N TYR A 132 -12.09 -9.39 -2.49
CA TYR A 132 -11.32 -8.82 -3.61
C TYR A 132 -10.68 -9.91 -4.47
N CYS A 133 -9.99 -10.87 -3.85
CA CYS A 133 -9.34 -11.98 -4.56
C CYS A 133 -10.35 -12.83 -5.33
N SER A 134 -11.55 -13.04 -4.77
CA SER A 134 -12.63 -13.75 -5.46
C SER A 134 -13.14 -12.98 -6.69
N LEU A 135 -13.32 -11.66 -6.58
CA LEU A 135 -13.71 -10.83 -7.72
C LEU A 135 -12.66 -10.86 -8.84
N ILE A 136 -11.37 -10.78 -8.51
CA ILE A 136 -10.30 -10.91 -9.51
C ILE A 136 -10.30 -12.30 -10.16
N ALA A 137 -10.49 -13.37 -9.37
CA ALA A 137 -10.59 -14.72 -9.91
C ALA A 137 -11.78 -14.86 -10.88
N GLU A 138 -12.95 -14.30 -10.52
CA GLU A 138 -14.14 -14.26 -11.38
C GLU A 138 -13.87 -13.49 -12.68
N GLN A 139 -13.32 -12.27 -12.59
CA GLN A 139 -13.02 -11.40 -13.75
C GLN A 139 -12.02 -12.02 -14.74
N THR A 140 -11.02 -12.73 -14.21
CA THR A 140 -9.98 -13.40 -14.99
C THR A 140 -10.38 -14.80 -15.46
N GLY A 141 -11.54 -15.32 -15.01
CA GLY A 141 -11.96 -16.70 -15.24
C GLY A 141 -11.02 -17.73 -14.60
N PHE A 142 -10.27 -17.33 -13.57
CA PHE A 142 -9.30 -18.19 -12.90
C PHE A 142 -10.01 -19.34 -12.21
N ARG A 143 -9.82 -20.53 -12.77
CA ARG A 143 -10.32 -21.80 -12.26
C ARG A 143 -9.24 -22.85 -12.36
N LEU A 144 -9.17 -23.72 -11.37
CA LEU A 144 -8.18 -24.78 -11.35
C LEU A 144 -8.74 -26.06 -11.96
N ALA A 145 -7.86 -26.81 -12.61
CA ALA A 145 -8.13 -28.21 -12.91
C ALA A 145 -8.48 -28.95 -11.61
N SER A 146 -9.60 -29.67 -11.59
CA SER A 146 -10.01 -30.43 -10.39
C SER A 146 -9.06 -31.57 -10.01
N TRP A 147 -8.09 -31.89 -10.88
CA TRP A 147 -7.23 -33.07 -10.84
C TRP A 147 -5.74 -32.73 -10.66
N ASP A 148 -5.42 -31.51 -10.20
CA ASP A 148 -4.04 -31.03 -10.05
C ASP A 148 -3.36 -31.47 -8.74
N THR A 149 -3.58 -32.72 -8.33
CA THR A 149 -2.81 -33.40 -7.29
C THR A 149 -2.16 -34.63 -7.90
N ASN A 150 -0.83 -34.74 -7.79
CA ASN A 150 -0.07 -35.83 -8.41
C ASN A 150 -0.53 -37.21 -7.91
N GLU A 151 -0.96 -37.29 -6.64
CA GLU A 151 -1.53 -38.49 -6.02
C GLU A 151 -2.81 -38.99 -6.71
N LEU A 152 -3.71 -38.09 -7.11
CA LEU A 152 -4.94 -38.45 -7.83
C LEU A 152 -4.66 -38.89 -9.28
N LYS A 153 -3.57 -38.40 -9.89
CA LYS A 153 -3.12 -38.86 -11.21
C LYS A 153 -2.60 -40.29 -11.11
N GLU A 154 -1.73 -40.55 -10.14
CA GLU A 154 -1.17 -41.88 -9.87
C GLU A 154 -2.28 -42.89 -9.54
N MET A 155 -3.18 -42.57 -8.61
CA MET A 155 -4.31 -43.46 -8.27
C MET A 155 -5.25 -43.74 -9.45
N LEU A 156 -5.49 -42.74 -10.31
CA LEU A 156 -6.36 -42.92 -11.47
C LEU A 156 -5.65 -43.75 -12.55
N ASP A 157 -4.37 -43.51 -12.80
CA ASP A 157 -3.58 -44.26 -13.78
C ASP A 157 -3.40 -45.73 -13.32
N GLU A 158 -3.16 -45.98 -12.04
CA GLU A 158 -3.12 -47.33 -11.44
C GLU A 158 -4.45 -48.08 -11.61
N GLU A 159 -5.57 -47.42 -11.32
CA GLU A 159 -6.87 -48.05 -11.42
C GLU A 159 -7.23 -48.33 -12.90
N VAL A 160 -6.84 -47.45 -13.82
CA VAL A 160 -6.99 -47.64 -15.26
C VAL A 160 -6.16 -48.83 -15.77
N GLU A 161 -4.93 -48.99 -15.26
CA GLU A 161 -4.08 -50.15 -15.57
C GLU A 161 -4.72 -51.47 -15.09
N LYS A 162 -5.25 -51.52 -13.87
CA LYS A 162 -5.99 -52.70 -13.36
C LYS A 162 -7.19 -53.08 -14.22
N TYR A 163 -7.94 -52.09 -14.73
CA TYR A 163 -9.05 -52.33 -15.64
C TYR A 163 -8.62 -52.68 -17.08
N SER A 164 -7.35 -52.45 -17.44
CA SER A 164 -6.80 -52.70 -18.77
C SER A 164 -6.33 -54.15 -18.99
N GLU A 165 -6.15 -54.92 -17.91
CA GLU A 165 -5.77 -56.34 -17.96
C GLU A 165 -6.94 -57.28 -18.36
N GLY A 166 -8.16 -56.74 -18.52
CA GLY A 166 -9.35 -57.51 -18.92
C GLY A 166 -9.77 -57.38 -20.40
N ILE A 167 -10.46 -58.41 -20.92
CA ILE A 167 -10.87 -58.65 -22.34
C ILE A 167 -11.75 -57.55 -22.99
N TYR A 168 -12.10 -56.45 -22.31
CA TYR A 168 -13.16 -55.53 -22.77
C TYR A 168 -12.63 -54.20 -23.33
N ARG A 169 -12.31 -54.17 -24.63
CA ARG A 169 -11.93 -52.95 -25.39
C ARG A 169 -12.91 -51.76 -25.26
N ASP A 170 -14.22 -52.02 -25.15
CA ASP A 170 -15.26 -50.98 -25.03
C ASP A 170 -15.19 -50.21 -23.71
N LYS A 171 -14.74 -50.84 -22.62
CA LYS A 171 -14.62 -50.18 -21.32
C LYS A 171 -13.47 -49.17 -21.30
N ARG A 172 -12.40 -49.40 -22.07
CA ARG A 172 -11.27 -48.48 -22.21
C ARG A 172 -11.67 -47.13 -22.80
N GLN A 173 -12.60 -47.13 -23.76
CA GLN A 173 -13.10 -45.89 -24.36
C GLN A 173 -13.99 -45.11 -23.38
N CYS A 174 -14.79 -45.81 -22.58
CA CYS A 174 -15.61 -45.22 -21.52
C CYS A 174 -14.73 -44.60 -20.41
N VAL A 175 -13.74 -45.35 -19.93
CA VAL A 175 -12.76 -44.88 -18.94
C VAL A 175 -11.98 -43.68 -19.46
N ASN A 176 -11.50 -43.70 -20.71
CA ASN A 176 -10.84 -42.54 -21.32
C ASN A 176 -11.75 -41.32 -21.45
N ARG A 177 -13.06 -41.50 -21.68
CA ARG A 177 -14.04 -40.39 -21.68
C ARG A 177 -14.24 -39.84 -20.27
N ILE A 178 -14.34 -40.70 -19.25
CA ILE A 178 -14.43 -40.28 -17.85
C ILE A 178 -13.17 -39.51 -17.46
N ILE A 179 -11.98 -40.01 -17.76
CA ILE A 179 -10.71 -39.30 -17.55
C ILE A 179 -10.72 -37.95 -18.27
N LYS A 180 -11.18 -37.90 -19.53
CA LYS A 180 -11.28 -36.62 -20.26
C LYS A 180 -12.24 -35.65 -19.58
N HIS A 181 -13.38 -36.12 -19.08
CA HIS A 181 -14.35 -35.28 -18.36
C HIS A 181 -13.85 -34.84 -16.98
N VAL A 182 -13.17 -35.71 -16.24
CA VAL A 182 -12.53 -35.39 -14.96
C VAL A 182 -11.36 -34.42 -15.17
N LYS A 183 -10.57 -34.61 -16.23
CA LYS A 183 -9.49 -33.69 -16.62
C LYS A 183 -10.02 -32.32 -17.08
N ALA A 184 -11.22 -32.28 -17.65
CA ALA A 184 -11.89 -31.05 -18.05
C ALA A 184 -12.66 -30.39 -16.90
N ALA A 185 -12.93 -31.11 -15.81
CA ALA A 185 -13.63 -30.58 -14.66
C ALA A 185 -12.75 -29.51 -13.97
N LYS A 186 -13.39 -28.38 -13.69
CA LYS A 186 -12.76 -27.24 -13.05
C LYS A 186 -13.37 -27.06 -11.67
N ARG A 187 -12.52 -26.89 -10.66
CA ARG A 187 -12.97 -26.58 -9.30
C ARG A 187 -12.76 -25.10 -8.99
N GLU A 188 -13.56 -24.59 -8.07
CA GLU A 188 -13.36 -23.27 -7.49
C GLU A 188 -12.03 -23.25 -6.70
N PRO A 189 -11.16 -22.25 -6.93
CA PRO A 189 -9.93 -22.10 -6.17
C PRO A 189 -10.22 -21.71 -4.70
N ASN A 190 -9.36 -22.13 -3.78
CA ASN A 190 -9.47 -21.70 -2.38
C ASN A 190 -8.88 -20.29 -2.16
N PHE A 191 -9.02 -19.73 -0.96
CA PHE A 191 -8.53 -18.38 -0.65
C PHE A 191 -7.03 -18.19 -0.97
N SER A 192 -6.16 -19.13 -0.57
CA SER A 192 -4.72 -19.08 -0.88
C SER A 192 -4.45 -18.99 -2.39
N GLN A 193 -5.12 -19.82 -3.17
CA GLN A 193 -4.96 -19.87 -4.64
C GLN A 193 -5.51 -18.60 -5.31
N LYS A 194 -6.63 -18.06 -4.81
CA LYS A 194 -7.19 -16.78 -5.28
C LYS A 194 -6.26 -15.63 -4.92
N TYR A 195 -5.69 -15.64 -3.73
CA TYR A 195 -4.72 -14.64 -3.28
C TYR A 195 -3.47 -14.63 -4.14
N GLU A 196 -2.86 -15.79 -4.38
CA GLU A 196 -1.71 -15.91 -5.29
C GLU A 196 -2.03 -15.38 -6.69
N ASN A 197 -3.21 -15.71 -7.23
CA ASN A 197 -3.66 -15.20 -8.52
C ASN A 197 -3.80 -13.67 -8.50
N ALA A 198 -4.49 -13.11 -7.50
CA ALA A 198 -4.69 -11.67 -7.37
C ALA A 198 -3.36 -10.92 -7.20
N MET A 199 -2.44 -11.47 -6.40
CA MET A 199 -1.13 -10.87 -6.17
C MET A 199 -0.27 -10.83 -7.43
N LYS A 200 -0.52 -11.62 -8.48
CA LYS A 200 0.20 -11.48 -9.78
C LYS A 200 0.00 -10.11 -10.42
N TYR A 201 -1.14 -9.47 -10.17
CA TYR A 201 -1.46 -8.13 -10.69
C TYR A 201 -0.91 -7.00 -9.83
N VAL A 202 -0.50 -7.30 -8.58
CA VAL A 202 0.15 -6.32 -7.71
C VAL A 202 1.62 -6.22 -8.08
N SER A 203 2.08 -4.99 -8.36
CA SER A 203 3.46 -4.75 -8.76
C SER A 203 4.49 -5.22 -7.72
N SER A 204 5.65 -5.68 -8.19
CA SER A 204 6.75 -6.12 -7.31
C SER A 204 7.23 -5.01 -6.37
N ASP A 205 7.20 -3.76 -6.81
CA ASP A 205 7.62 -2.61 -5.99
C ASP A 205 6.70 -2.44 -4.77
N ILE A 206 5.38 -2.57 -4.97
CA ILE A 206 4.41 -2.43 -3.89
C ILE A 206 4.50 -3.63 -2.94
N LYS A 207 4.71 -4.85 -3.45
CA LYS A 207 4.97 -6.02 -2.61
C LYS A 207 6.20 -5.82 -1.72
N LYS A 208 7.30 -5.30 -2.27
CA LYS A 208 8.51 -4.98 -1.51
C LYS A 208 8.25 -3.88 -0.47
N LEU A 209 7.55 -2.82 -0.86
CA LEU A 209 7.20 -1.70 0.02
C LEU A 209 6.38 -2.15 1.24
N ILE A 210 5.36 -2.99 1.03
CA ILE A 210 4.51 -3.49 2.11
C ILE A 210 5.22 -4.59 2.92
N ALA A 211 6.13 -5.32 2.27
CA ALA A 211 6.86 -6.45 2.84
C ALA A 211 5.92 -7.50 3.47
N PHE A 212 4.86 -7.84 2.75
CA PHE A 212 3.90 -8.86 3.16
C PHE A 212 4.46 -10.26 2.84
N SER A 213 4.77 -11.05 3.86
CA SER A 213 5.36 -12.39 3.69
C SER A 213 4.31 -13.50 3.58
N GLU A 214 4.75 -14.72 3.25
CA GLU A 214 3.90 -15.91 3.32
C GLU A 214 3.51 -16.25 4.76
N GLU A 215 4.43 -16.08 5.74
CA GLU A 215 4.11 -16.22 7.17
C GLU A 215 3.01 -15.24 7.60
N ASP A 216 3.05 -14.00 7.08
CA ASP A 216 2.00 -13.02 7.35
C ASP A 216 0.65 -13.52 6.79
N PHE A 217 0.64 -14.14 5.60
CA PHE A 217 -0.57 -14.69 5.00
C PHE A 217 -1.15 -15.86 5.83
N ASP A 218 -0.32 -16.78 6.28
CA ASP A 218 -0.75 -17.92 7.09
C ASP A 218 -1.32 -17.48 8.44
N LEU A 219 -0.72 -16.44 9.04
CA LEU A 219 -1.25 -15.81 10.25
C LEU A 219 -2.65 -15.24 10.01
N MET A 220 -2.88 -14.51 8.92
CA MET A 220 -4.21 -13.97 8.59
C MET A 220 -5.25 -15.07 8.47
N LYS A 221 -4.91 -16.15 7.75
CA LYS A 221 -5.80 -17.29 7.53
C LYS A 221 -6.13 -17.98 8.85
N THR A 222 -5.12 -18.18 9.69
CA THR A 222 -5.29 -18.79 11.02
C THR A 222 -6.22 -17.98 11.91
N ILE A 223 -6.01 -16.65 11.98
CA ILE A 223 -6.86 -15.76 12.78
C ILE A 223 -8.30 -15.79 12.24
N ARG A 224 -8.50 -15.68 10.92
CA ARG A 224 -9.83 -15.75 10.30
C ARG A 224 -10.55 -17.04 10.67
N ASP A 225 -9.87 -18.18 10.54
CA ASP A 225 -10.46 -19.50 10.80
C ASP A 225 -10.80 -19.67 12.29
N GLN A 226 -9.90 -19.26 13.19
CA GLN A 226 -10.15 -19.29 14.63
C GLN A 226 -11.37 -18.44 15.02
N VAL A 227 -11.45 -17.19 14.54
CA VAL A 227 -12.58 -16.31 14.83
C VAL A 227 -13.88 -16.86 14.26
N SER A 228 -13.86 -17.34 13.00
CA SER A 228 -15.05 -17.88 12.32
C SER A 228 -15.60 -19.13 13.00
N HIS A 229 -14.73 -19.93 13.63
CA HIS A 229 -15.11 -21.11 14.39
C HIS A 229 -15.35 -20.84 15.89
N GLY A 230 -15.28 -19.58 16.34
CA GLY A 230 -15.42 -19.22 17.75
C GLY A 230 -14.34 -19.83 18.66
N SER A 231 -13.20 -20.19 18.07
CA SER A 231 -12.06 -20.76 18.79
C SER A 231 -11.22 -19.65 19.43
N GLU A 232 -10.44 -20.01 20.46
CA GLU A 232 -9.48 -19.10 21.07
C GLU A 232 -8.44 -18.66 20.03
N VAL A 233 -8.29 -17.34 19.86
CA VAL A 233 -7.30 -16.76 18.94
C VAL A 233 -5.96 -16.70 19.65
N LYS A 234 -5.02 -17.52 19.17
CA LYS A 234 -3.66 -17.58 19.72
C LYS A 234 -2.80 -16.46 19.15
N THR A 235 -2.12 -15.74 20.02
CA THR A 235 -1.12 -14.72 19.64
C THR A 235 0.27 -15.35 19.59
N LYS A 236 1.17 -14.76 18.81
CA LYS A 236 2.58 -15.19 18.76
C LYS A 236 3.28 -15.02 20.12
N GLU A 237 2.92 -13.96 20.84
CA GLU A 237 3.39 -13.66 22.19
C GLU A 237 2.19 -13.64 23.15
N THR A 238 2.24 -14.42 24.23
CA THR A 238 1.09 -14.57 25.16
C THR A 238 0.66 -13.25 25.82
N SER A 239 1.58 -12.28 25.96
CA SER A 239 1.34 -10.99 26.62
C SER A 239 1.15 -9.81 25.67
N SER A 240 1.19 -10.03 24.35
CA SER A 240 1.24 -8.95 23.37
C SER A 240 0.55 -9.33 22.06
N ILE A 241 -0.31 -8.44 21.57
CA ILE A 241 -0.94 -8.54 20.24
C ILE A 241 -0.21 -7.70 19.18
N SER A 242 0.96 -7.14 19.53
CA SER A 242 1.66 -6.19 18.67
C SER A 242 2.06 -6.82 17.35
N HIS A 243 2.43 -8.10 17.37
CA HIS A 243 2.81 -8.84 16.17
C HIS A 243 1.67 -8.86 15.16
N GLU A 244 0.46 -9.23 15.61
CA GLU A 244 -0.76 -9.34 14.83
C GLU A 244 -1.23 -7.96 14.35
N LEU A 245 -1.24 -6.96 15.23
CA LEU A 245 -1.66 -5.60 14.85
C LEU A 245 -0.77 -4.98 13.77
N ILE A 246 0.54 -5.22 13.79
CA ILE A 246 1.44 -4.77 12.71
C ILE A 246 1.04 -5.39 11.37
N ARG A 247 0.68 -6.69 11.34
CA ARG A 247 0.29 -7.38 10.09
C ARG A 247 -1.07 -6.93 9.60
N LYS A 248 -2.01 -6.71 10.51
CA LYS A 248 -3.30 -6.11 10.21
C LYS A 248 -3.12 -4.73 9.55
N ASP A 249 -2.23 -3.91 10.10
CA ASP A 249 -1.98 -2.57 9.58
C ASP A 249 -1.26 -2.61 8.21
N ARG A 250 -0.35 -3.58 7.98
CA ARG A 250 0.20 -3.87 6.63
C ARG A 250 -0.89 -4.29 5.64
N LEU A 251 -1.79 -5.16 6.06
CA LEU A 251 -2.93 -5.59 5.26
C LEU A 251 -3.84 -4.41 4.91
N LEU A 252 -4.07 -3.48 5.84
CA LEU A 252 -4.83 -2.27 5.55
C LEU A 252 -4.11 -1.41 4.51
N VAL A 253 -2.79 -1.26 4.58
CA VAL A 253 -2.01 -0.56 3.54
C VAL A 253 -2.15 -1.26 2.18
N LEU A 254 -2.19 -2.59 2.12
CA LEU A 254 -2.45 -3.34 0.88
C LEU A 254 -3.86 -3.05 0.34
N LEU A 255 -4.89 -3.12 1.18
CA LEU A 255 -6.26 -2.80 0.78
C LEU A 255 -6.38 -1.36 0.26
N MET A 256 -5.69 -0.43 0.93
CA MET A 256 -5.57 0.97 0.49
C MET A 256 -4.86 1.09 -0.86
N TYR A 257 -3.81 0.30 -1.11
CA TYR A 257 -3.19 0.27 -2.43
C TYR A 257 -4.17 -0.20 -3.51
N LEU A 258 -4.87 -1.31 -3.28
CA LEU A 258 -5.79 -1.89 -4.26
C LEU A 258 -6.92 -0.92 -4.64
N VAL A 259 -7.50 -0.23 -3.66
CA VAL A 259 -8.55 0.76 -3.95
C VAL A 259 -7.99 2.00 -4.65
N PHE A 260 -6.77 2.44 -4.33
CA PHE A 260 -6.13 3.58 -5.00
C PHE A 260 -5.69 3.24 -6.44
N ASP A 261 -5.23 2.02 -6.69
CA ASP A 261 -4.95 1.49 -8.02
C ASP A 261 -6.23 1.50 -8.87
N GLU A 262 -7.36 1.09 -8.28
CA GLU A 262 -8.66 1.19 -8.93
C GLU A 262 -9.13 2.64 -9.17
N LEU A 263 -8.79 3.58 -8.29
CA LEU A 263 -9.00 5.02 -8.51
C LEU A 263 -8.09 5.60 -9.61
N GLY A 264 -7.09 4.85 -10.07
CA GLY A 264 -6.18 5.24 -11.15
C GLY A 264 -4.91 5.95 -10.68
N PHE A 265 -4.53 5.78 -9.40
CA PHE A 265 -3.25 6.27 -8.91
C PHE A 265 -2.10 5.44 -9.49
N THR A 266 -1.00 6.12 -9.81
CA THR A 266 0.26 5.42 -10.07
C THR A 266 0.93 4.96 -8.77
N ARG A 267 1.84 3.99 -8.87
CA ARG A 267 2.67 3.51 -7.76
C ARG A 267 3.40 4.63 -7.03
N GLN A 268 3.98 5.57 -7.79
CA GLN A 268 4.66 6.74 -7.22
C GLN A 268 3.68 7.65 -6.47
N GLN A 269 2.48 7.87 -7.02
CA GLN A 269 1.49 8.72 -6.35
C GLN A 269 0.97 8.10 -5.05
N PHE A 270 0.77 6.77 -5.03
CA PHE A 270 0.43 6.05 -3.81
C PHE A 270 1.55 6.12 -2.77
N ALA A 271 2.80 5.88 -3.17
CA ALA A 271 3.97 6.01 -2.29
C ALA A 271 4.13 7.43 -1.73
N ASN A 272 3.82 8.46 -2.53
CA ASN A 272 3.81 9.85 -2.08
C ASN A 272 2.78 10.09 -0.97
N CYS A 273 1.59 9.48 -1.06
CA CYS A 273 0.58 9.55 0.00
C CYS A 273 1.11 8.90 1.29
N LEU A 274 1.70 7.70 1.19
CA LEU A 274 2.29 7.00 2.33
C LEU A 274 3.41 7.78 3.02
N SER A 275 4.35 8.36 2.24
CA SER A 275 5.50 9.10 2.79
C SER A 275 5.10 10.29 3.67
N ARG A 276 3.95 10.91 3.38
CA ARG A 276 3.45 12.12 4.05
C ARG A 276 2.41 11.81 5.13
N CYS A 277 1.77 10.65 5.05
CA CYS A 277 0.75 10.23 6.00
C CYS A 277 1.36 9.82 7.34
N LYS A 278 0.74 10.28 8.43
CA LYS A 278 1.10 9.94 9.82
C LYS A 278 -0.05 9.26 10.55
N GLN A 279 -1.00 8.68 9.82
CA GLN A 279 -2.02 7.84 10.43
C GLN A 279 -1.39 6.63 11.12
N ARG A 280 -2.02 6.22 12.21
CA ARG A 280 -1.52 5.17 13.10
C ARG A 280 -1.23 3.87 12.35
N PHE A 281 -2.13 3.41 11.49
CA PHE A 281 -1.93 2.16 10.75
C PHE A 281 -0.72 2.25 9.79
N VAL A 282 -0.50 3.39 9.13
CA VAL A 282 0.67 3.58 8.25
C VAL A 282 1.96 3.50 9.05
N GLN A 283 2.01 4.14 10.21
CA GLN A 283 3.20 4.13 11.08
C GLN A 283 3.46 2.76 11.70
N ASN A 284 2.41 2.07 12.13
CA ASN A 284 2.48 0.75 12.75
C ASN A 284 2.84 -0.35 11.75
N ALA A 285 2.48 -0.20 10.47
CA ALA A 285 2.70 -1.23 9.46
C ALA A 285 4.18 -1.56 9.22
N ARG A 286 5.14 -0.75 9.72
CA ARG A 286 6.59 -0.98 9.53
C ARG A 286 6.91 -1.29 8.06
N LEU A 287 6.46 -0.39 7.19
CA LEU A 287 6.69 -0.46 5.75
C LEU A 287 8.18 -0.26 5.44
N GLU A 288 8.64 -0.78 4.31
CA GLU A 288 10.03 -0.64 3.87
C GLU A 288 10.31 0.79 3.43
N ALA A 289 10.88 1.59 4.34
CA ALA A 289 11.15 3.01 4.14
C ALA A 289 12.00 3.26 2.88
N LYS A 290 12.98 2.40 2.60
CA LYS A 290 13.81 2.45 1.39
C LYS A 290 12.96 2.39 0.12
N GLU A 291 11.99 1.49 0.07
CA GLU A 291 11.14 1.33 -1.11
C GLU A 291 10.17 2.51 -1.28
N ILE A 292 9.68 3.09 -0.17
CA ILE A 292 8.93 4.35 -0.20
C ILE A 292 9.80 5.47 -0.78
N ASP A 293 11.01 5.66 -0.26
CA ASP A 293 11.91 6.73 -0.71
C ASP A 293 12.34 6.55 -2.17
N ARG A 294 12.62 5.31 -2.59
CA ARG A 294 12.91 4.96 -3.99
C ARG A 294 11.74 5.27 -4.92
N LEU A 295 10.51 4.88 -4.56
CA LEU A 295 9.32 5.11 -5.39
C LEU A 295 8.94 6.59 -5.46
N THR A 296 9.12 7.33 -4.37
CA THR A 296 8.84 8.76 -4.31
C THR A 296 9.95 9.62 -4.90
N LYS A 297 11.14 9.04 -5.14
CA LYS A 297 12.37 9.75 -5.52
C LYS A 297 12.79 10.78 -4.46
N ASN A 298 12.51 10.47 -3.18
CA ASN A 298 12.87 11.31 -2.05
C ASN A 298 14.28 11.01 -1.51
N ALA A 299 14.91 9.93 -1.96
CA ALA A 299 16.28 9.58 -1.61
C ALA A 299 17.09 9.11 -2.82
N GLU A 300 18.37 9.43 -2.80
CA GLU A 300 19.34 8.97 -3.80
C GLU A 300 20.05 7.70 -3.31
N ILE A 301 20.33 6.76 -4.22
CA ILE A 301 21.10 5.55 -3.91
C ILE A 301 22.52 5.76 -4.47
N MET A 302 23.51 5.79 -3.58
CA MET A 302 24.91 6.03 -3.91
C MET A 302 25.73 4.75 -3.73
N PRO A 303 26.20 4.11 -4.82
CA PRO A 303 27.06 2.94 -4.74
C PRO A 303 28.45 3.32 -4.21
N LEU A 304 28.80 2.81 -3.02
CA LEU A 304 30.10 3.04 -2.40
C LEU A 304 31.14 2.05 -2.94
N SER A 305 32.37 2.54 -3.14
CA SER A 305 33.52 1.72 -3.51
C SER A 305 33.96 0.76 -2.39
N ALA A 306 33.60 1.04 -1.14
CA ALA A 306 33.97 0.27 0.05
C ALA A 306 32.82 0.26 1.07
N PRO A 307 32.75 -0.72 1.98
CA PRO A 307 31.68 -0.79 2.97
C PRO A 307 31.79 0.38 3.96
N ILE A 308 30.66 0.96 4.33
CA ILE A 308 30.62 2.05 5.31
C ILE A 308 30.96 1.55 6.72
N ASN A 309 31.83 2.27 7.42
CA ASN A 309 32.09 2.03 8.83
C ASN A 309 30.94 2.57 9.69
N THR A 310 29.95 1.73 9.96
CA THR A 310 28.75 2.08 10.74
C THR A 310 29.03 2.45 12.21
N LYS A 311 30.21 2.09 12.75
CA LYS A 311 30.65 2.54 14.09
C LYS A 311 31.00 4.02 14.10
N ILE A 312 31.60 4.53 13.01
CA ILE A 312 31.98 5.94 12.84
C ILE A 312 30.79 6.74 12.31
N TYR A 313 29.94 6.14 11.48
CA TYR A 313 28.83 6.82 10.82
C TYR A 313 27.46 6.23 11.19
N PRO A 314 26.98 6.42 12.43
CA PRO A 314 25.63 6.01 12.79
C PRO A 314 24.60 6.82 12.00
N SER A 315 23.52 6.16 11.58
CA SER A 315 22.53 6.57 10.56
C SER A 315 21.79 7.91 10.79
N PHE A 316 22.05 8.65 11.86
CA PHE A 316 21.17 9.76 12.28
C PHE A 316 21.81 11.11 12.62
N ARG A 317 23.14 11.29 12.60
CA ARG A 317 23.71 12.51 13.22
C ARG A 317 24.93 13.16 12.56
N ARG A 318 25.36 12.72 11.38
CA ARG A 318 26.65 13.17 10.83
C ARG A 318 26.52 13.56 9.36
N ASN A 319 27.10 14.70 9.02
CA ASN A 319 27.36 15.08 7.64
C ASN A 319 28.49 14.16 7.15
N ILE A 320 28.32 13.58 5.98
CA ILE A 320 29.32 12.69 5.38
C ILE A 320 29.73 13.32 4.06
N VAL A 321 31.03 13.54 3.89
CA VAL A 321 31.62 14.03 2.65
C VAL A 321 31.95 12.81 1.78
N VAL A 322 31.43 12.82 0.56
CA VAL A 322 31.72 11.78 -0.44
C VAL A 322 32.32 12.41 -1.68
N LEU A 323 33.34 11.74 -2.21
CA LEU A 323 33.99 12.08 -3.45
C LEU A 323 33.40 11.20 -4.55
N PHE A 324 32.91 11.82 -5.61
CA PHE A 324 32.33 11.13 -6.75
C PHE A 324 33.36 11.03 -7.89
N ASP A 325 33.69 9.79 -8.27
CA ASP A 325 34.55 9.49 -9.42
C ASP A 325 33.66 9.28 -10.65
N GLU A 326 33.60 10.28 -11.55
CA GLU A 326 32.78 10.22 -12.76
C GLU A 326 33.15 9.06 -13.68
N LYS A 327 34.43 8.64 -13.72
CA LYS A 327 34.89 7.58 -14.63
C LYS A 327 34.41 6.21 -14.16
N LYS A 328 34.36 5.99 -12.84
CA LYS A 328 33.93 4.73 -12.24
C LYS A 328 32.46 4.72 -11.86
N GLN A 329 31.80 5.88 -11.81
CA GLN A 329 30.44 6.05 -11.30
C GLN A 329 30.31 5.50 -9.86
N THR A 330 31.34 5.71 -9.05
CA THR A 330 31.41 5.24 -7.66
C THR A 330 31.67 6.38 -6.70
N TYR A 331 31.18 6.22 -5.48
CA TYR A 331 31.37 7.16 -4.39
C TYR A 331 32.38 6.62 -3.39
N THR A 332 33.29 7.47 -2.92
CA THR A 332 34.24 7.15 -1.85
C THR A 332 34.04 8.13 -0.70
N ILE A 333 34.01 7.64 0.53
CA ILE A 333 33.87 8.50 1.71
C ILE A 333 35.23 9.13 2.00
N ASP A 334 35.27 10.46 2.10
CA ASP A 334 36.42 11.18 2.63
C ASP A 334 36.32 11.22 4.16
N GLU A 335 37.03 10.32 4.84
CA GLU A 335 36.93 10.18 6.29
C GLU A 335 37.48 11.40 7.05
N GLU A 336 38.51 12.05 6.53
CA GLU A 336 39.15 13.20 7.17
C GLU A 336 38.20 14.40 7.15
N THR A 337 37.73 14.79 5.97
CA THR A 337 36.80 15.91 5.81
C THR A 337 35.45 15.60 6.46
N SER A 338 35.00 14.34 6.42
CA SER A 338 33.81 13.90 7.15
C SER A 338 33.96 14.05 8.66
N SER A 339 35.15 13.82 9.23
CA SER A 339 35.36 13.98 10.68
C SER A 339 35.27 15.44 11.12
N LEU A 340 35.74 16.36 10.28
CA LEU A 340 35.74 17.81 10.54
C LEU A 340 34.35 18.43 10.40
N THR A 341 33.47 17.85 9.58
CA THR A 341 32.12 18.38 9.32
C THR A 341 31.04 17.85 10.28
N GLN A 342 31.44 17.08 11.31
CA GLN A 342 30.55 16.40 12.28
C GLN A 342 30.04 17.26 13.45
N PHE A 343 30.19 18.58 13.43
CA PHE A 343 29.85 19.43 14.58
C PHE A 343 28.33 19.47 14.88
N PRO A 344 27.89 19.17 16.13
CA PRO A 344 26.48 19.16 16.52
C PRO A 344 25.77 20.52 16.43
N SER A 345 26.53 21.61 16.34
CA SER A 345 26.04 23.00 16.43
C SER A 345 25.63 23.60 15.10
N VAL A 346 25.84 22.91 13.97
CA VAL A 346 25.42 23.42 12.67
C VAL A 346 23.94 23.16 12.48
N SER A 347 23.12 24.10 12.95
CA SER A 347 21.66 24.06 12.82
C SER A 347 21.23 23.83 11.37
N PHE A 348 20.21 22.99 11.17
CA PHE A 348 19.58 22.61 9.89
C PHE A 348 18.85 23.77 9.15
N ASN A 349 19.38 24.99 9.23
CA ASN A 349 18.89 26.17 8.54
C ASN A 349 19.87 26.52 7.40
N ARG A 350 19.45 27.27 6.37
CA ARG A 350 20.31 27.61 5.21
C ARG A 350 21.72 28.10 5.59
N ARG A 351 21.81 29.00 6.59
CA ARG A 351 23.10 29.52 7.09
C ARG A 351 24.02 28.46 7.70
N GLY A 352 23.46 27.37 8.23
CA GLY A 352 24.24 26.24 8.71
C GLY A 352 24.79 25.40 7.55
N ILE A 353 23.97 25.15 6.52
CA ILE A 353 24.38 24.36 5.34
C ILE A 353 25.57 25.02 4.63
N ASP A 354 25.51 26.33 4.40
CA ASP A 354 26.60 27.08 3.75
C ASP A 354 27.92 26.93 4.54
N ASN A 355 27.86 27.03 5.87
CA ASN A 355 29.02 26.83 6.74
C ASN A 355 29.60 25.40 6.66
N VAL A 356 28.78 24.36 6.47
CA VAL A 356 29.30 22.99 6.33
C VAL A 356 29.97 22.80 4.96
N ILE A 357 29.41 23.39 3.89
CA ILE A 357 30.02 23.33 2.56
C ILE A 357 31.37 24.07 2.56
N ASP A 358 31.43 25.27 3.14
CA ASP A 358 32.67 26.04 3.26
C ASP A 358 33.72 25.28 4.07
N LEU A 359 33.31 24.65 5.18
CA LEU A 359 34.21 23.84 5.99
C LEU A 359 34.69 22.59 5.24
N ALA A 360 33.81 21.92 4.48
CA ALA A 360 34.18 20.77 3.68
C ALA A 360 35.21 21.18 2.61
N THR A 361 34.90 22.20 1.82
CA THR A 361 35.74 22.68 0.71
C THR A 361 37.12 23.17 1.16
N GLN A 362 37.22 23.87 2.30
CA GLN A 362 38.50 24.31 2.85
C GLN A 362 39.43 23.17 3.28
N ASN A 363 38.88 21.98 3.57
CA ASN A 363 39.63 20.84 4.07
C ASN A 363 39.77 19.70 3.04
N LEU A 364 39.27 19.87 1.80
CA LEU A 364 39.53 18.94 0.72
C LEU A 364 41.01 19.00 0.30
N GLU A 365 41.64 17.82 0.20
CA GLU A 365 43.03 17.69 -0.27
C GLU A 365 43.23 18.22 -1.70
N ASP A 366 42.24 17.99 -2.57
CA ASP A 366 42.24 18.46 -3.97
C ASP A 366 41.18 19.55 -4.17
N GLN A 367 41.63 20.73 -4.59
CA GLN A 367 40.78 21.90 -4.85
C GLN A 367 40.26 21.94 -6.30
N ASN A 368 40.61 20.95 -7.14
CA ASN A 368 40.16 20.85 -8.53
C ASN A 368 38.80 20.15 -8.69
N TYR A 369 37.86 20.38 -7.77
CA TYR A 369 36.51 19.84 -7.91
C TYR A 369 35.67 20.69 -8.87
N THR A 370 34.80 20.04 -9.63
CA THR A 370 33.85 20.67 -10.56
C THR A 370 32.62 21.22 -9.84
N SER A 371 32.12 20.51 -8.81
CA SER A 371 30.95 20.97 -8.05
C SER A 371 30.86 20.34 -6.66
N VAL A 372 30.24 21.06 -5.71
CA VAL A 372 29.87 20.56 -4.39
C VAL A 372 28.37 20.75 -4.17
N GLU A 373 27.67 19.68 -3.83
CA GLU A 373 26.23 19.70 -3.57
C GLU A 373 25.87 18.96 -2.28
N VAL A 374 24.82 19.43 -1.60
CA VAL A 374 24.28 18.79 -0.40
C VAL A 374 23.05 17.99 -0.78
N ILE A 375 23.14 16.68 -0.62
CA ILE A 375 22.09 15.74 -1.00
C ILE A 375 21.39 15.25 0.28
N PRO A 376 20.10 15.59 0.47
CA PRO A 376 19.33 15.09 1.60
C PRO A 376 18.84 13.67 1.34
N ASN A 377 18.74 12.86 2.41
CA ASN A 377 18.30 11.46 2.40
C ASN A 377 18.99 10.60 1.33
N VAL A 378 20.08 9.94 1.71
CA VAL A 378 20.87 9.07 0.82
C VAL A 378 20.88 7.66 1.38
N TYR A 379 20.88 6.67 0.49
CA TYR A 379 21.20 5.29 0.81
C TYR A 379 22.57 4.96 0.23
N PHE A 380 23.56 4.73 1.09
CA PHE A 380 24.83 4.21 0.66
C PHE A 380 24.72 2.71 0.42
N SER A 381 25.06 2.25 -0.78
CA SER A 381 24.92 0.85 -1.19
C SER A 381 26.29 0.22 -1.40
N HIS A 382 26.57 -0.91 -0.76
CA HIS A 382 27.77 -1.71 -1.02
C HIS A 382 27.41 -3.20 -0.90
N ASP A 383 27.72 -4.00 -1.93
CA ASP A 383 27.40 -5.44 -2.00
C ASP A 383 25.94 -5.79 -1.64
N GLY A 384 25.00 -4.91 -2.01
CA GLY A 384 23.56 -5.09 -1.76
C GLY A 384 23.12 -4.77 -0.33
N VAL A 385 24.03 -4.32 0.54
CA VAL A 385 23.71 -3.78 1.86
C VAL A 385 23.60 -2.27 1.75
N ASP A 386 22.46 -1.73 2.18
CA ASP A 386 22.21 -0.30 2.14
C ASP A 386 22.19 0.31 3.54
N HIS A 387 22.84 1.46 3.68
CA HIS A 387 22.88 2.22 4.92
C HIS A 387 22.24 3.61 4.72
N PRO A 388 21.15 3.93 5.45
CA PRO A 388 20.49 5.22 5.33
C PRO A 388 21.30 6.33 6.00
N VAL A 389 21.42 7.45 5.31
CA VAL A 389 22.12 8.66 5.75
C VAL A 389 21.23 9.87 5.49
N LYS A 390 21.16 10.77 6.47
CA LYS A 390 20.25 11.93 6.39
C LYS A 390 20.72 13.02 5.44
N MET A 391 22.03 13.20 5.30
CA MET A 391 22.61 14.25 4.47
C MET A 391 24.03 13.88 4.07
N VAL A 392 24.36 14.10 2.81
CA VAL A 392 25.67 13.85 2.22
C VAL A 392 26.14 15.10 1.49
N ILE A 393 27.42 15.43 1.63
CA ILE A 393 28.09 16.48 0.85
C ILE A 393 28.82 15.75 -0.26
N LYS A 394 28.31 15.86 -1.47
CA LYS A 394 28.90 15.24 -2.66
C LYS A 394 29.83 16.24 -3.33
N VAL A 395 31.08 15.84 -3.47
CA VAL A 395 32.12 16.55 -4.19
C VAL A 395 32.35 15.79 -5.49
N THR A 396 32.21 16.48 -6.62
CA THR A 396 32.42 15.91 -7.96
C THR A 396 33.70 16.48 -8.53
N TYR A 397 34.60 15.61 -8.98
CA TYR A 397 35.86 15.99 -9.63
C TYR A 397 35.74 15.91 -11.14
#